data_AF-A0AAW2KWS2-F1
#
_entry.id   AF-A0AAW2KWS2-F1
#
_cell.length_a   1.000
_cell.length_b   1.000
_cell.length_c   1.000
_cell.angle_alpha   90.00
_cell.angle_beta   90.00
_cell.angle_gamma   90.00
#
_symmetry.space_group_name_H-M   'P 1'
#
loop_
_entity.id
_entity.type
_entity.pdbx_description
1 polymer ?
#
loop_
_entity_poly.entity_id
_entity_poly.type
_entity_poly.pdbx_seq_one_letter_code
_entity_poly.pdbx_strand_id
1 'polypeptide(L)'
;LATQTKETATADHNTASDHGFSGHLQIPTPTPLHIHSHRHRHSHSPRQHSAPPFPFIFPLDTFSSDPIFSTFLSPDFNPTQFSSAALSSGSAASRIEKLQEGLRLLDSQLRNEVLSRHHDLLHQLSSIKVAESSLSSLRSSLSSLQSSVRRARAELSDPHRVIASQTHQLNNLHSTSLLLQYTIRTLRLIQKLRNLVDSQPDSSKWIFPRQPSYILRF
;
A
#
# COMPACT_ATOMS: atom_id res chain seq x y z
N LEU A 1 -47.82 -41.03 -11.42
CA LEU A 1 -49.01 -40.93 -12.29
C LEU A 1 -50.08 -40.15 -11.53
N ALA A 2 -50.82 -39.29 -12.25
CA ALA A 2 -51.77 -38.25 -11.81
C ALA A 2 -51.09 -36.98 -11.23
N THR A 3 -50.92 -35.82 -11.90
CA THR A 3 -51.72 -34.97 -12.82
C THR A 3 -53.02 -34.40 -12.26
N GLN A 4 -53.01 -33.11 -11.87
CA GLN A 4 -54.08 -32.12 -12.08
C GLN A 4 -53.52 -30.72 -11.70
N THR A 5 -53.10 -29.82 -12.61
CA THR A 5 -53.88 -28.88 -13.46
C THR A 5 -55.15 -28.28 -12.84
N LYS A 6 -55.08 -27.00 -12.45
CA LYS A 6 -56.16 -26.04 -12.73
C LYS A 6 -55.64 -24.61 -12.85
N GLU A 7 -55.85 -24.10 -14.04
CA GLU A 7 -55.64 -22.75 -14.56
C GLU A 7 -56.95 -21.95 -14.43
N THR A 8 -56.87 -20.63 -14.25
CA THR A 8 -57.78 -19.55 -14.75
C THR A 8 -57.37 -18.24 -14.04
N ALA A 9 -56.67 -17.31 -14.70
CA ALA A 9 -57.18 -16.26 -15.61
C ALA A 9 -57.80 -15.07 -14.84
N THR A 10 -57.11 -13.93 -14.78
CA THR A 10 -57.25 -12.71 -15.63
C THR A 10 -58.08 -11.62 -14.94
N ALA A 11 -57.47 -10.45 -14.71
CA ALA A 11 -58.03 -9.16 -15.14
C ALA A 11 -57.14 -7.98 -14.69
N ASP A 12 -56.72 -7.26 -15.71
CA ASP A 12 -56.13 -5.93 -15.78
C ASP A 12 -56.62 -4.88 -14.77
N HIS A 13 -55.68 -4.06 -14.27
CA HIS A 13 -55.88 -2.61 -14.33
C HIS A 13 -54.55 -1.86 -14.49
N ASN A 14 -54.47 -1.17 -15.61
CA ASN A 14 -53.45 -0.25 -16.03
C ASN A 14 -53.94 1.17 -15.67
N THR A 15 -53.17 1.95 -14.90
CA THR A 15 -53.29 3.41 -14.92
C THR A 15 -51.92 4.05 -14.73
N ALA A 16 -51.47 4.66 -15.82
CA ALA A 16 -50.37 5.60 -15.89
C ALA A 16 -50.78 6.98 -15.35
N SER A 17 -49.84 7.66 -14.69
CA SER A 17 -49.70 9.13 -14.56
C SER A 17 -48.36 9.31 -13.82
N ASP A 18 -47.24 9.54 -14.48
CA ASP A 18 -46.80 10.72 -15.23
C ASP A 18 -46.53 11.98 -14.38
N HIS A 19 -45.31 12.48 -14.61
CA HIS A 19 -44.71 13.79 -14.32
C HIS A 19 -44.41 14.22 -12.88
N GLY A 20 -43.10 14.34 -12.62
CA GLY A 20 -42.52 14.98 -11.45
C GLY A 20 -41.00 14.95 -11.44
N PHE A 21 -40.37 15.36 -12.54
CA PHE A 21 -38.92 15.55 -12.66
C PHE A 21 -38.51 16.70 -11.74
N SER A 22 -37.97 16.38 -10.57
CA SER A 22 -37.26 17.35 -9.73
C SER A 22 -35.88 16.78 -9.43
N GLY A 23 -34.93 17.17 -10.27
CA GLY A 23 -33.52 16.89 -10.07
C GLY A 23 -33.05 17.59 -8.82
N HIS A 24 -32.99 16.86 -7.71
CA HIS A 24 -32.13 17.21 -6.60
C HIS A 24 -30.85 16.41 -6.75
N LEU A 25 -29.80 17.07 -7.23
CA LEU A 25 -28.45 16.56 -7.28
C LEU A 25 -27.96 16.39 -5.82
N GLN A 26 -28.36 15.29 -5.18
CA GLN A 26 -27.84 14.94 -3.86
C GLN A 26 -26.43 14.41 -4.06
N ILE A 27 -25.48 15.34 -4.09
CA ILE A 27 -24.05 15.07 -3.92
C ILE A 27 -23.93 14.20 -2.65
N PRO A 28 -23.35 12.99 -2.70
CA PRO A 28 -22.99 12.31 -1.47
C PRO A 28 -21.92 13.18 -0.80
N THR A 29 -22.33 13.88 0.25
CA THR A 29 -21.45 14.63 1.13
C THR A 29 -20.31 13.70 1.55
N PRO A 30 -19.04 14.10 1.40
CA PRO A 30 -17.95 13.32 1.96
C PRO A 30 -18.12 13.37 3.47
N THR A 31 -18.50 12.24 4.07
CA THR A 31 -18.38 12.03 5.51
C THR A 31 -16.98 12.49 5.92
N PRO A 32 -16.85 13.46 6.83
CA PRO A 32 -15.55 13.77 7.38
C PRO A 32 -15.05 12.50 8.04
N LEU A 33 -13.92 11.99 7.56
CA LEU A 33 -13.17 10.97 8.28
C LEU A 33 -12.83 11.58 9.63
N HIS A 34 -13.65 11.29 10.64
CA HIS A 34 -13.28 11.46 12.02
C HIS A 34 -12.19 10.44 12.26
N ILE A 35 -10.97 10.81 11.89
CA ILE A 35 -9.75 10.19 12.35
C ILE A 35 -9.81 10.38 13.85
N HIS A 36 -10.40 9.40 14.54
CA HIS A 36 -10.16 9.19 15.95
C HIS A 36 -8.67 8.89 16.05
N SER A 37 -7.91 9.96 16.16
CA SER A 37 -6.55 9.98 16.67
C SER A 37 -6.63 9.64 18.16
N HIS A 38 -7.06 8.42 18.47
CA HIS A 38 -6.57 7.71 19.64
C HIS A 38 -5.14 7.27 19.34
N ARG A 39 -4.29 8.29 19.25
CA ARG A 39 -2.86 8.16 19.48
C ARG A 39 -2.68 7.95 20.98
N HIS A 40 -3.07 6.78 21.48
CA HIS A 40 -2.42 6.25 22.66
C HIS A 40 -1.00 5.91 22.23
N ARG A 41 -0.16 6.94 22.28
CA ARG A 41 1.28 6.87 22.09
C ARG A 41 1.83 6.14 23.32
N HIS A 42 1.59 4.85 23.40
CA HIS A 42 2.46 3.98 24.16
C HIS A 42 3.73 3.83 23.32
N SER A 43 4.60 4.85 23.43
CA SER A 43 6.00 4.74 23.07
C SER A 43 6.63 3.68 23.97
N HIS A 44 6.40 2.41 23.65
CA HIS A 44 7.26 1.35 24.13
C HIS A 44 8.45 1.39 23.20
N SER A 45 9.39 2.26 23.60
CA SER A 45 10.77 2.23 23.13
C SER A 45 11.18 0.76 23.02
N PRO A 46 11.82 0.31 21.93
CA PRO A 46 12.59 -0.92 22.01
C PRO A 46 13.64 -0.61 23.08
N ARG A 47 13.42 -1.09 24.31
CA ARG A 47 14.45 -1.12 25.33
C ARG A 47 15.55 -1.94 24.70
N GLN A 48 16.51 -1.23 24.11
CA GLN A 48 17.89 -1.63 24.05
C GLN A 48 18.18 -2.34 25.36
N HIS A 49 18.58 -3.60 25.26
CA HIS A 49 19.21 -4.43 26.26
C HIS A 49 19.69 -3.62 27.47
N SER A 50 18.78 -3.29 28.39
CA SER A 50 19.14 -2.74 29.68
C SER A 50 19.43 -3.98 30.48
N ALA A 51 20.73 -4.24 30.62
CA ALA A 51 21.30 -5.22 31.53
C ALA A 51 20.43 -5.37 32.79
N PRO A 52 20.24 -6.61 33.27
CA PRO A 52 19.53 -6.81 34.53
C PRO A 52 20.24 -5.99 35.63
N PRO A 53 19.52 -5.16 36.42
CA PRO A 53 20.08 -4.48 37.56
C PRO A 53 20.13 -5.44 38.75
N PHE A 54 20.74 -6.60 38.56
CA PHE A 54 21.06 -7.52 39.63
C PHE A 54 22.40 -8.14 39.28
N PRO A 55 23.33 -8.25 40.24
CA PRO A 55 24.52 -9.05 40.02
C PRO A 55 24.02 -10.46 39.73
N PHE A 56 24.02 -10.85 38.46
CA PHE A 56 23.96 -12.26 38.09
C PHE A 56 25.26 -12.84 38.61
N ILE A 57 25.28 -13.21 39.90
CA ILE A 57 26.22 -14.18 40.42
C ILE A 57 25.92 -15.41 39.58
N PHE A 58 26.77 -15.68 38.59
CA PHE A 58 26.60 -16.86 37.78
C PHE A 58 26.60 -18.04 38.76
N PRO A 59 25.64 -18.97 38.67
CA PRO A 59 25.53 -20.07 39.64
C PRO A 59 26.84 -20.87 39.71
N LEU A 60 27.54 -20.95 38.58
CA LEU A 60 28.86 -21.55 38.45
C LEU A 60 29.95 -20.78 39.19
N ASP A 61 29.79 -19.49 39.45
CA ASP A 61 30.76 -18.66 40.17
C ASP A 61 30.82 -19.03 41.66
N THR A 62 29.67 -19.36 42.25
CA THR A 62 29.58 -19.88 43.63
C THR A 62 30.19 -21.27 43.73
N PHE A 63 29.96 -22.15 42.75
CA PHE A 63 30.57 -23.47 42.68
C PHE A 63 32.06 -23.43 42.32
N SER A 64 32.51 -22.44 41.56
CA SER A 64 33.92 -22.25 41.19
C SER A 64 34.75 -21.68 42.34
N SER A 65 34.09 -20.98 43.28
CA SER A 65 34.73 -20.41 44.47
C SER A 65 34.91 -21.44 45.60
N ASP A 66 34.11 -22.51 45.64
CA ASP A 66 34.24 -23.54 46.67
C ASP A 66 35.28 -24.61 46.25
N PRO A 67 36.30 -24.90 47.09
CA PRO A 67 37.35 -25.88 46.78
C PRO A 67 36.82 -27.30 46.58
N ILE A 68 35.67 -27.64 47.17
CA ILE A 68 35.05 -28.97 47.01
C ILE A 68 34.30 -29.02 45.67
N PHE A 69 33.56 -27.97 45.32
CA PHE A 69 32.76 -27.92 44.09
C PHE A 69 33.60 -27.67 42.83
N SER A 70 34.70 -26.92 42.94
CA SER A 70 35.63 -26.69 41.82
C SER A 70 36.27 -27.98 41.30
N THR A 71 36.47 -28.97 42.17
CA THR A 71 36.96 -30.30 41.79
C THR A 71 36.00 -31.01 40.83
N PHE A 72 34.69 -30.76 40.94
CA PHE A 72 33.68 -31.30 40.02
C PHE A 72 33.58 -30.54 38.68
N LEU A 73 34.08 -29.31 38.62
CA LEU A 73 34.09 -28.48 37.41
C LEU A 73 35.33 -28.74 36.54
N SER A 74 36.32 -29.47 37.06
CA SER A 74 37.51 -29.86 36.30
C SER A 74 37.18 -30.98 35.29
N PRO A 75 37.68 -30.91 34.05
CA PRO A 75 37.43 -31.93 33.03
C PRO A 75 37.97 -33.32 33.39
N ASP A 76 38.92 -33.42 34.32
CA ASP A 76 39.55 -34.68 34.76
C ASP A 76 38.97 -35.25 36.05
N PHE A 77 37.74 -34.87 36.41
CA PHE A 77 37.10 -35.32 37.64
C PHE A 77 36.99 -36.86 37.70
N ASN A 78 37.57 -37.45 38.76
CA ASN A 78 37.50 -38.88 39.00
C ASN A 78 36.70 -39.19 40.29
N PRO A 79 35.52 -39.83 40.17
CA PRO A 79 34.65 -40.12 41.30
C PRO A 79 35.24 -41.16 42.26
N THR A 80 35.99 -42.15 41.75
CA THR A 80 36.57 -43.21 42.60
C THR A 80 37.69 -42.64 43.47
N GLN A 81 38.54 -41.79 42.90
CA GLN A 81 39.61 -41.12 43.64
C GLN A 81 39.06 -40.13 44.68
N PHE A 82 37.99 -39.40 44.34
CA PHE A 82 37.29 -38.51 45.27
C PHE A 82 36.68 -39.27 46.46
N SER A 83 36.01 -40.39 46.20
CA SER A 83 35.42 -41.26 47.24
C SER A 83 36.50 -41.91 48.10
N SER A 84 37.58 -42.43 47.51
CA SER A 84 38.71 -42.99 48.28
C SER A 84 39.38 -41.94 49.17
N ALA A 85 39.57 -40.72 48.68
CA ALA A 85 40.09 -39.61 49.49
C ALA A 85 39.11 -39.20 50.61
N ALA A 86 37.79 -39.26 50.37
CA ALA A 86 36.77 -38.98 51.37
C ALA A 86 36.72 -40.03 52.49
N LEU A 87 36.87 -41.31 52.15
CA LEU A 87 36.89 -42.43 53.08
C LEU A 87 38.19 -42.48 53.89
N SER A 88 39.35 -42.29 53.23
CA SER A 88 40.65 -42.26 53.90
C SER A 88 40.80 -41.06 54.85
N SER A 89 40.08 -39.96 54.60
CA SER A 89 40.10 -38.76 55.45
C SER A 89 39.01 -38.75 56.53
N GLY A 90 38.11 -39.75 56.56
CA GLY A 90 36.96 -39.78 57.46
C GLY A 90 35.91 -38.69 57.21
N SER A 91 36.04 -37.91 56.13
CA SER A 91 35.17 -36.75 55.82
C SER A 91 33.96 -37.08 54.96
N ALA A 92 33.68 -38.36 54.71
CA ALA A 92 32.63 -38.80 53.79
C ALA A 92 31.25 -38.21 54.10
N ALA A 93 30.82 -38.19 55.37
CA ALA A 93 29.53 -37.63 55.78
C ALA A 93 29.44 -36.13 55.49
N SER A 94 30.46 -35.35 55.86
CA SER A 94 30.51 -33.90 55.61
C SER A 94 30.51 -33.57 54.11
N ARG A 95 31.18 -34.37 53.28
CA ARG A 95 31.15 -34.19 51.81
C ARG A 95 29.78 -34.51 51.20
N ILE A 96 29.08 -35.51 51.72
CA ILE A 96 27.71 -35.83 51.30
C ILE A 96 26.75 -34.71 51.68
N GLU A 97 26.82 -34.19 52.92
CA GLU A 97 26.02 -33.05 53.34
C GLU A 97 26.27 -31.82 52.46
N LYS A 98 27.55 -31.54 52.15
CA LYS A 98 27.93 -30.45 51.26
C LYS A 98 27.37 -30.64 49.85
N LEU A 99 27.42 -31.84 49.28
CA LEU A 99 26.80 -32.15 47.98
C LEU A 99 25.29 -32.00 48.00
N GLN A 100 24.65 -32.41 49.09
CA GLN A 100 23.20 -32.31 49.26
C GLN A 100 22.75 -30.85 49.37
N GLU A 101 23.55 -30.01 50.03
CA GLU A 101 23.34 -28.57 50.06
C GLU A 101 23.57 -27.93 48.68
N GLY A 102 24.64 -28.32 47.98
CA GLY A 102 24.90 -27.88 46.60
C GLY A 102 23.78 -28.25 45.64
N LEU A 103 23.20 -29.45 45.79
CA LEU A 103 22.06 -29.92 45.00
C LEU A 103 20.79 -29.12 45.32
N ARG A 104 20.52 -28.82 46.60
CA ARG A 104 19.40 -27.94 46.98
C ARG A 104 19.57 -26.54 46.41
N LEU A 105 20.78 -26.00 46.44
CA LEU A 105 21.09 -24.69 45.89
C LEU A 105 20.84 -24.67 44.38
N LEU A 106 21.34 -25.68 43.66
CA LEU A 106 21.19 -25.80 42.21
C LEU A 106 19.71 -26.02 41.81
N ASP A 107 18.95 -26.85 42.54
CA ASP A 107 17.52 -27.03 42.31
C ASP A 107 16.72 -25.73 42.55
N SER A 108 17.00 -25.00 43.62
CA SER A 108 16.38 -23.70 43.90
C SER A 108 16.69 -22.68 42.79
N GLN A 109 17.96 -22.61 42.37
CA GLN A 109 18.41 -21.68 41.34
C GLN A 109 17.86 -22.05 39.95
N LEU A 110 17.85 -23.33 39.60
CA LEU A 110 17.24 -23.81 38.36
C LEU A 110 15.76 -23.48 38.33
N ARG A 111 15.03 -23.70 39.42
CA ARG A 111 13.61 -23.32 39.52
C ARG A 111 13.41 -21.82 39.34
N ASN A 112 14.23 -20.99 39.99
CA ASN A 112 14.14 -19.54 39.82
C ASN A 112 14.44 -19.10 38.39
N GLU A 113 15.44 -19.68 37.74
CA GLU A 113 15.82 -19.38 36.37
C GLU A 113 14.75 -19.85 35.35
N VAL A 114 14.16 -21.03 35.58
CA VAL A 114 13.07 -21.54 34.76
C VAL A 114 11.83 -20.66 34.91
N LEU A 115 11.47 -20.26 36.14
CA LEU A 115 10.31 -19.41 36.39
C LEU A 115 10.50 -18.00 35.84
N SER A 116 11.71 -17.42 35.96
CA SER A 116 12.02 -16.09 35.42
C SER A 116 11.94 -16.08 33.89
N ARG A 117 12.62 -17.04 33.23
CA ARG A 117 12.62 -17.14 31.76
C ARG A 117 11.27 -17.51 31.18
N HIS A 118 10.43 -18.25 31.92
CA HIS A 118 9.10 -18.61 31.45
C HIS A 118 8.21 -17.38 31.23
N HIS A 119 8.28 -16.39 32.13
CA HIS A 119 7.53 -15.15 31.98
C HIS A 119 7.95 -14.38 30.73
N ASP A 120 9.25 -14.26 30.49
CA ASP A 120 9.79 -13.58 29.32
C ASP A 120 9.39 -14.29 28.02
N LEU A 121 9.46 -15.63 27.98
CA LEU A 121 9.05 -16.41 26.81
C LEU A 121 7.56 -16.27 26.52
N LEU A 122 6.70 -16.28 27.56
CA LEU A 122 5.27 -16.04 27.40
C LEU A 122 4.97 -14.61 26.91
N HIS A 123 5.69 -13.62 27.44
CA HIS A 123 5.55 -12.24 26.98
C HIS A 123 5.97 -12.08 25.51
N GLN A 124 7.07 -12.72 25.11
CA GLN A 124 7.52 -12.76 23.72
C GLN A 124 6.49 -13.44 22.81
N LEU A 125 5.97 -14.60 23.20
CA LEU A 125 4.95 -15.32 22.44
C LEU A 125 3.66 -14.48 22.28
N SER A 126 3.23 -13.82 23.36
CA SER A 126 2.07 -12.91 23.33
C SER A 126 2.31 -11.74 22.38
N SER A 127 3.50 -11.12 22.45
CA SER A 127 3.88 -10.01 21.56
C SER A 127 3.89 -10.44 20.09
N ILE A 128 4.40 -11.63 19.79
CA ILE A 128 4.37 -12.21 18.43
C ILE A 128 2.93 -12.41 17.97
N LYS A 129 2.05 -12.95 18.83
CA LYS A 129 0.62 -13.13 18.50
C LYS A 129 -0.09 -11.81 18.18
N VAL A 130 0.24 -10.73 18.90
CA VAL A 130 -0.28 -9.37 18.62
C VAL A 130 0.27 -8.83 17.29
N ALA A 131 1.53 -9.11 16.98
CA ALA A 131 2.11 -8.74 15.69
C ALA A 131 1.44 -9.49 14.53
N GLU A 132 1.16 -10.79 14.69
CA GLU A 132 0.45 -11.59 13.70
C GLU A 132 -0.99 -11.10 13.46
N SER A 133 -1.73 -10.75 14.52
CA SER A 133 -3.08 -10.20 14.37
C SER A 133 -3.09 -8.83 13.66
N SER A 134 -2.09 -7.99 13.95
CA SER A 134 -1.86 -6.72 13.27
C SER A 134 -1.54 -6.94 11.78
N LEU A 135 -0.68 -7.91 11.47
CA LEU A 135 -0.32 -8.26 10.10
C LEU A 135 -1.51 -8.81 9.31
N SER A 136 -2.36 -9.64 9.93
CA SER A 136 -3.62 -10.10 9.36
C SER A 136 -4.56 -8.93 9.02
N SER A 137 -4.68 -7.96 9.94
CA SER A 137 -5.48 -6.75 9.75
C SER A 137 -4.93 -5.83 8.65
N LEU A 138 -3.61 -5.73 8.53
CA LEU A 138 -2.97 -5.02 7.43
C LEU A 138 -3.22 -5.70 6.09
N ARG A 139 -3.18 -7.04 6.05
CA ARG A 139 -3.43 -7.81 4.83
C ARG A 139 -4.88 -7.67 4.35
N SER A 140 -5.85 -7.68 5.27
CA SER A 140 -7.25 -7.40 4.91
C SER A 140 -7.45 -5.97 4.42
N SER A 141 -6.83 -4.98 5.09
CA SER A 141 -6.87 -3.57 4.68
C SER A 141 -6.23 -3.37 3.30
N LEU A 142 -5.10 -4.02 3.02
CA LEU A 142 -4.46 -4.00 1.71
C LEU A 142 -5.35 -4.61 0.64
N SER A 143 -5.99 -5.74 0.91
CA SER A 143 -6.94 -6.38 -0.02
C SER A 143 -8.12 -5.46 -0.34
N SER A 144 -8.67 -4.79 0.67
CA SER A 144 -9.73 -3.79 0.49
C SER A 144 -9.25 -2.62 -0.35
N LEU A 145 -8.06 -2.08 -0.07
CA LEU A 145 -7.47 -0.98 -0.84
C LEU A 145 -7.22 -1.38 -2.29
N GLN A 146 -6.66 -2.57 -2.52
CA GLN A 146 -6.44 -3.11 -3.86
C GLN A 146 -7.77 -3.21 -4.63
N SER A 147 -8.84 -3.65 -3.96
CA SER A 147 -10.18 -3.72 -4.55
C SER A 147 -10.72 -2.33 -4.91
N SER A 148 -10.58 -1.36 -4.01
CA SER A 148 -10.97 0.03 -4.24
C SER A 148 -10.20 0.67 -5.40
N VAL A 149 -8.88 0.43 -5.49
CA VAL A 149 -8.05 0.95 -6.60
C VAL A 149 -8.46 0.31 -7.93
N ARG A 150 -8.73 -1.01 -7.95
CA ARG A 150 -9.21 -1.69 -9.16
C ARG A 150 -10.55 -1.12 -9.62
N ARG A 151 -11.47 -0.87 -8.67
CA ARG A 151 -12.76 -0.25 -8.95
C ARG A 151 -12.60 1.19 -9.47
N ALA A 152 -11.79 2.02 -8.82
CA ALA A 152 -11.52 3.39 -9.27
C ALA A 152 -10.90 3.42 -10.69
N ARG A 153 -9.98 2.50 -11.00
CA ARG A 153 -9.45 2.34 -12.37
C ARG A 153 -10.53 1.98 -13.38
N ALA A 154 -11.43 1.07 -13.03
CA ALA A 154 -12.54 0.70 -13.91
C ALA A 154 -13.46 1.91 -14.14
N GLU A 155 -13.86 2.59 -13.07
CA GLU A 155 -14.72 3.78 -13.11
C GLU A 155 -14.09 4.95 -13.90
N LEU A 156 -12.76 5.07 -13.91
CA LEU A 156 -12.07 6.12 -14.67
C LEU A 156 -11.80 5.75 -16.14
N SER A 157 -11.74 4.45 -16.47
CA SER A 157 -11.36 3.98 -17.81
C SER A 157 -12.37 4.38 -18.90
N ASP A 158 -13.66 4.17 -18.65
CA ASP A 158 -14.73 4.52 -19.58
C ASP A 158 -14.86 6.04 -19.81
N PRO A 159 -14.94 6.92 -18.79
CA PRO A 159 -15.04 8.36 -19.01
C PRO A 159 -13.79 8.90 -19.72
N HIS A 160 -12.60 8.37 -19.43
CA HIS A 160 -11.39 8.75 -20.16
C HIS A 160 -11.51 8.43 -21.66
N ARG A 161 -12.04 7.25 -22.02
CA ARG A 161 -12.28 6.88 -23.43
C ARG A 161 -13.31 7.78 -24.09
N VAL A 162 -14.40 8.09 -23.39
CA VAL A 162 -15.46 8.98 -23.90
C VAL A 162 -14.90 10.38 -24.15
N ILE A 163 -14.22 10.98 -23.18
CA ILE A 163 -13.61 12.30 -23.31
C ILE A 163 -12.62 12.32 -24.47
N ALA A 164 -11.72 11.34 -24.56
CA ALA A 164 -10.76 11.25 -25.66
C ALA A 164 -11.44 11.21 -27.03
N SER A 165 -12.52 10.42 -27.18
CA SER A 165 -13.28 10.34 -28.43
C SER A 165 -13.99 11.66 -28.79
N GLN A 166 -14.60 12.31 -27.80
CA GLN A 166 -15.29 13.59 -27.99
C GLN A 166 -14.32 14.72 -28.30
N THR A 167 -13.16 14.76 -27.63
CA THR A 167 -12.09 15.72 -27.94
C THR A 167 -11.60 15.54 -29.38
N HIS A 168 -11.43 14.30 -29.85
CA HIS A 168 -11.08 14.04 -31.25
C HIS A 168 -12.15 14.53 -32.22
N GLN A 169 -13.42 14.24 -31.95
CA GLN A 169 -14.54 14.72 -32.78
C GLN A 169 -14.57 16.24 -32.82
N LEU A 170 -14.45 16.90 -31.67
CA LEU A 170 -14.43 18.35 -31.58
C LEU A 170 -13.25 18.96 -32.34
N ASN A 171 -12.06 18.36 -32.24
CA ASN A 171 -10.89 18.80 -33.01
C ASN A 171 -11.11 18.68 -34.52
N ASN A 172 -11.74 17.60 -34.97
CA ASN A 172 -12.08 17.42 -36.39
C ASN A 172 -13.09 18.49 -36.85
N LEU A 173 -14.15 18.74 -36.07
CA LEU A 173 -15.13 19.78 -36.40
C LEU A 173 -14.53 21.19 -36.37
N HIS A 174 -13.62 21.45 -35.43
CA HIS A 174 -12.91 22.71 -35.36
C HIS A 174 -12.02 22.89 -36.61
N SER A 175 -11.27 21.85 -36.98
CA SER A 175 -10.39 21.86 -38.15
C SER A 175 -11.18 22.08 -39.45
N THR A 176 -12.33 21.43 -39.62
CA THR A 176 -13.19 21.64 -40.80
C THR A 176 -13.78 23.04 -40.81
N SER A 177 -14.21 23.55 -39.66
CA SER A 177 -14.71 24.93 -39.54
C SER A 177 -13.64 25.95 -39.95
N LEU A 178 -12.39 25.80 -39.47
CA LEU A 178 -11.27 26.65 -39.86
C LEU A 178 -10.99 26.56 -41.36
N LEU A 179 -10.99 25.35 -41.93
CA LEU A 179 -10.82 25.14 -43.36
C LEU A 179 -11.90 25.89 -44.15
N LEU A 180 -13.17 25.77 -43.76
CA LEU A 180 -14.29 26.49 -44.40
C LEU A 180 -14.15 28.00 -44.28
N GLN A 181 -13.73 28.53 -43.12
CA GLN A 181 -13.49 29.96 -42.96
C GLN A 181 -12.37 30.46 -43.88
N TYR A 182 -11.29 29.68 -44.01
CA TYR A 182 -10.18 29.98 -44.91
C TYR A 182 -10.64 29.97 -46.37
N THR A 183 -11.37 28.94 -46.81
CA THR A 183 -11.87 28.86 -48.19
C THR A 183 -12.81 30.03 -48.51
N ILE A 184 -13.75 30.38 -47.62
CA ILE A 184 -14.62 31.55 -47.78
C ILE A 184 -13.81 32.84 -47.88
N ARG A 185 -12.77 33.01 -47.05
CA ARG A 185 -11.89 34.18 -47.12
C ARG A 185 -11.14 34.26 -48.44
N THR A 186 -10.61 33.14 -48.91
CA THR A 186 -9.90 33.03 -50.20
C THR A 186 -10.84 33.31 -51.37
N LEU A 187 -12.05 32.75 -51.38
CA LEU A 187 -13.06 33.02 -52.41
C LEU A 187 -13.43 34.51 -52.46
N ARG A 188 -13.65 35.16 -51.31
CA ARG A 188 -13.90 36.61 -51.25
C ARG A 188 -12.72 37.41 -51.79
N LEU A 189 -11.49 36.98 -51.53
CA LEU A 189 -10.29 37.65 -52.05
C LEU A 189 -10.18 37.49 -53.57
N ILE A 190 -10.42 36.29 -54.10
CA ILE A 190 -10.47 36.02 -55.54
C ILE A 190 -11.55 36.88 -56.21
N GLN A 191 -12.74 36.98 -55.62
CA GLN A 191 -13.82 37.81 -56.15
C GLN A 191 -13.44 39.30 -56.16
N LYS A 192 -12.78 39.80 -55.11
CA LYS A 192 -12.23 41.16 -55.10
C LYS A 192 -11.20 41.37 -56.21
N LEU A 193 -10.28 40.42 -56.41
CA LEU A 193 -9.29 40.49 -57.49
C LEU A 193 -9.97 40.52 -58.87
N ARG A 194 -10.98 39.68 -59.11
CA ARG A 194 -11.76 39.68 -60.34
C ARG A 194 -12.47 41.00 -60.58
N ASN A 195 -13.15 41.54 -59.56
CA ASN A 195 -13.82 42.84 -59.66
C ASN A 195 -12.83 43.98 -59.98
N LEU A 196 -11.59 43.93 -59.46
CA LEU A 196 -10.56 44.91 -59.79
C LEU A 196 -10.08 44.79 -61.24
N VAL A 197 -9.99 43.57 -61.78
CA VAL A 197 -9.67 43.33 -63.19
C VAL A 197 -10.80 43.80 -64.11
N ASP A 198 -12.06 43.47 -63.78
CA ASP A 198 -13.23 43.85 -64.59
C ASP A 198 -13.54 45.36 -64.50
N SER A 199 -13.29 45.98 -63.34
CA SER A 199 -13.44 47.44 -63.15
C SER A 199 -12.25 48.23 -63.68
N GLN A 200 -11.20 47.59 -64.21
CA GLN A 200 -10.09 48.26 -64.84
C GLN A 200 -10.56 48.70 -66.24
N PRO A 201 -10.88 49.99 -66.49
CA PRO A 201 -11.23 50.41 -67.84
C PRO A 201 -10.01 50.19 -68.73
N ASP A 202 -10.19 49.40 -69.79
CA ASP A 202 -9.30 49.22 -70.95
C ASP A 202 -7.93 49.90 -70.77
N SER A 203 -6.98 49.22 -70.09
CA SER A 203 -5.57 49.63 -70.12
C SER A 203 -5.00 49.60 -71.54
N SER A 204 -5.76 49.02 -72.48
CA SER A 204 -5.58 49.14 -73.92
C SER A 204 -5.70 50.58 -74.47
N LYS A 205 -6.27 51.54 -73.73
CA LYS A 205 -6.21 52.98 -74.12
C LYS A 205 -4.84 53.62 -73.90
N TRP A 206 -3.94 53.00 -73.13
CA TRP A 206 -2.56 53.46 -72.94
C TRP A 206 -1.53 52.59 -73.68
N ILE A 207 -1.96 51.75 -74.64
CA ILE A 207 -1.01 51.10 -75.56
C ILE A 207 -0.48 52.19 -76.49
N PHE A 208 0.65 52.77 -76.08
CA PHE A 208 1.43 53.74 -76.84
C PHE A 208 1.68 53.24 -78.28
N PRO A 209 1.67 54.13 -79.28
CA PRO A 209 1.94 53.75 -80.66
C PRO A 209 3.34 53.18 -80.76
N ARG A 210 3.44 51.98 -81.35
CA ARG A 210 4.68 51.32 -81.76
C ARG A 210 5.41 52.28 -82.70
N GLN A 211 6.48 52.93 -82.23
CA GLN A 211 7.31 53.83 -83.03
C GLN A 211 7.84 53.06 -84.26
N PRO A 212 7.72 53.60 -85.49
CA PRO A 212 8.33 52.97 -86.65
C PRO A 212 9.85 53.13 -86.57
N SER A 213 10.55 52.03 -86.81
CA SER A 213 12.00 51.99 -86.98
C SER A 213 12.37 52.83 -88.21
N TYR A 214 12.91 54.02 -88.01
CA TYR A 214 13.54 54.78 -89.09
C TYR A 214 14.86 54.11 -89.45
N ILE A 215 14.80 53.26 -90.47
CA ILE A 215 15.97 52.78 -91.23
C ILE A 215 16.48 53.95 -92.07
N LEU A 216 17.80 54.19 -91.96
CA LEU A 216 18.57 55.14 -92.75
C LEU A 216 18.23 55.09 -94.25
N ARG A 217 18.11 56.27 -94.87
CA ARG A 217 18.51 56.43 -96.27
C ARG A 217 19.07 57.84 -96.52
N PHE A 218 20.33 57.81 -96.98
CA PHE A 218 21.17 58.86 -97.58
C PHE A 218 21.66 59.98 -96.68
#